data_AF-A0A977KV18-F1
#
_entry.id   AF-A0A977KV18-F1
#
_cell.length_a   1.000
_cell.length_b   1.000
_cell.length_c   1.000
_cell.angle_alpha   90.00
_cell.angle_beta   90.00
_cell.angle_gamma   90.00
#
_symmetry.space_group_name_H-M   'P 1'
#
loop_
_entity.id
_entity.type
_entity.pdbx_description
1 polymer ?
#
loop_
_entity_poly.entity_id
_entity_poly.type
_entity_poly.pdbx_seq_one_letter_code
_entity_poly.pdbx_strand_id
1 'polypeptide(L)'
;MKTPLLRCFIKQENNQWVAVCIDLNLAAQADSSNEAKQRLEAMIKSYVTEALTIDKNYAEQLLSRKAPFSLILEYYFAVFIQKIKAFNPTHLQIFSETLPSQVV
;
A
#
# COMPACT_ATOMS: atom_id res chain seq x y z
N MET A 1 -18.33 12.73 -2.49
CA MET A 1 -16.86 12.73 -2.67
C MET A 1 -16.39 11.29 -2.82
N LYS A 2 -15.58 10.97 -3.83
CA LYS A 2 -15.13 9.59 -4.08
C LYS A 2 -13.92 9.31 -3.19
N THR A 3 -14.02 8.37 -2.26
CA THR A 3 -12.87 7.95 -1.44
C THR A 3 -11.81 7.37 -2.37
N PRO A 4 -10.58 7.93 -2.42
CA PRO A 4 -9.55 7.39 -3.27
C PRO A 4 -9.15 6.00 -2.74
N LEU A 5 -8.99 5.06 -3.67
CA LEU A 5 -8.47 3.72 -3.38
C LEU A 5 -6.94 3.79 -3.43
N LEU A 6 -6.29 3.38 -2.34
CA LEU A 6 -4.85 3.25 -2.25
C LEU A 6 -4.40 1.98 -2.94
N ARG A 7 -3.39 2.10 -3.79
CA ARG A 7 -2.82 0.99 -4.55
C ARG A 7 -1.74 0.31 -3.72
N CYS A 8 -2.00 -0.95 -3.38
CA CYS A 8 -1.11 -1.74 -2.56
C CYS A 8 -0.80 -3.09 -3.22
N PHE A 9 0.36 -3.64 -2.89
CA PHE A 9 0.72 -5.00 -3.25
C PHE A 9 1.50 -5.66 -2.12
N ILE A 10 1.53 -6.98 -2.14
CA ILE A 10 2.27 -7.82 -1.20
C ILE A 10 3.17 -8.70 -2.03
N LYS A 11 4.45 -8.75 -1.65
CA LYS A 11 5.46 -9.63 -2.24
C LYS A 11 6.15 -10.43 -1.15
N GLN A 12 6.77 -11.54 -1.53
CA GLN A 12 7.70 -12.24 -0.66
C GLN A 12 9.14 -11.83 -1.01
N GLU A 13 9.91 -11.40 -0.02
CA GLU A 13 11.33 -11.05 -0.14
C GLU A 13 12.10 -11.63 1.05
N ASN A 14 13.25 -12.27 0.81
CA ASN A 14 14.15 -12.76 1.86
C ASN A 14 13.44 -13.56 2.97
N ASN A 15 12.55 -14.49 2.58
CA ASN A 15 11.76 -15.31 3.51
C ASN A 15 10.71 -14.54 4.36
N GLN A 16 10.47 -13.26 4.08
CA GLN A 16 9.43 -12.46 4.71
C GLN A 16 8.40 -11.96 3.69
N TRP A 17 7.22 -11.64 4.17
CA TRP A 17 6.19 -10.99 3.38
C TRP A 17 6.26 -9.49 3.58
N VAL A 18 6.29 -8.75 2.48
CA VAL A 18 6.38 -7.29 2.46
C VAL A 18 5.15 -6.73 1.75
N ALA A 19 4.33 -5.99 2.47
CA ALA A 19 3.21 -5.23 1.94
C ALA A 19 3.66 -3.80 1.67
N VAL A 20 3.31 -3.25 0.51
CA VAL A 20 3.71 -1.90 0.07
C VAL A 20 2.50 -1.13 -0.43
N CYS A 21 2.35 0.13 -0.01
CA CYS A 21 1.43 1.11 -0.55
C CYS A 21 2.19 2.12 -1.41
N ILE A 22 1.96 2.11 -2.72
CA ILE A 22 2.71 2.97 -3.65
C ILE A 22 2.25 4.44 -3.62
N ASP A 23 1.06 4.70 -3.11
CA ASP A 23 0.46 6.04 -3.07
C ASP A 23 0.92 6.85 -1.85
N LEU A 24 1.32 6.19 -0.76
CA LEU A 24 1.76 6.83 0.48
C LEU A 24 3.23 6.56 0.82
N ASN A 25 3.94 5.79 -0.02
CA ASN A 25 5.31 5.34 0.25
C ASN A 25 5.45 4.64 1.62
N LEU A 26 4.49 3.78 1.96
CA LEU A 26 4.47 2.99 3.19
C LEU A 26 4.74 1.52 2.87
N ALA A 27 5.46 0.85 3.76
CA ALA A 27 5.69 -0.59 3.66
C ALA A 27 5.70 -1.22 5.05
N ALA A 28 5.21 -2.46 5.15
CA ALA A 28 5.23 -3.26 6.36
C ALA A 28 5.65 -4.70 6.04
N GLN A 29 6.43 -5.29 6.93
CA GLN A 29 6.91 -6.68 6.80
C GLN A 29 6.36 -7.57 7.90
N ALA A 30 6.17 -8.85 7.59
CA ALA A 30 5.76 -9.89 8.54
C ALA A 30 6.12 -11.30 8.06
N ASP A 31 5.85 -12.29 8.90
CA ASP A 31 6.14 -13.71 8.58
C ASP A 31 5.03 -14.36 7.74
N SER A 32 3.89 -13.69 7.60
CA SER A 32 2.79 -14.10 6.71
C SER A 32 2.25 -12.94 5.87
N SER A 33 1.69 -13.25 4.69
CA SER A 33 1.09 -12.25 3.81
C SER A 33 -0.06 -11.49 4.48
N ASN A 34 -0.91 -12.20 5.22
CA ASN A 34 -2.03 -11.61 5.93
C ASN A 34 -1.58 -10.67 7.05
N GLU A 35 -0.54 -11.05 7.80
CA GLU A 35 0.01 -10.18 8.84
C GLU A 35 0.70 -8.95 8.25
N ALA A 36 1.44 -9.09 7.15
CA ALA A 36 2.06 -7.95 6.47
C ALA A 36 0.99 -6.95 5.98
N LYS A 37 -0.11 -7.48 5.43
CA LYS A 37 -1.28 -6.69 5.04
C LYS A 37 -1.86 -5.92 6.23
N GLN A 38 -2.19 -6.62 7.32
CA GLN A 38 -2.79 -6.00 8.52
C GLN A 38 -1.88 -4.93 9.13
N ARG A 39 -0.57 -5.16 9.16
CA ARG A 39 0.40 -4.16 9.63
C ARG A 39 0.43 -2.94 8.72
N LEU A 40 0.40 -3.13 7.40
CA LEU A 40 0.34 -2.01 6.45
C LEU A 40 -0.96 -1.21 6.59
N GLU A 41 -2.11 -1.87 6.72
CA GLU A 41 -3.41 -1.21 6.96
C GLU A 41 -3.39 -0.37 8.24
N ALA A 42 -2.83 -0.92 9.34
CA ALA A 42 -2.66 -0.19 10.59
C ALA A 42 -1.75 1.04 10.43
N MET A 43 -0.63 0.89 9.71
CA MET A 43 0.29 2.00 9.41
C MET A 43 -0.38 3.08 8.56
N ILE A 44 -1.11 2.71 7.51
CA ILE A 44 -1.87 3.66 6.67
C ILE A 44 -2.87 4.42 7.54
N LYS A 45 -3.62 3.73 8.40
CA LYS A 45 -4.61 4.35 9.26
C LYS A 45 -3.97 5.36 10.21
N SER A 46 -2.87 5.00 10.89
CA SER A 46 -2.15 5.93 11.78
C SER A 46 -1.64 7.13 11.01
N TYR A 47 -0.94 6.88 9.90
CA TYR A 47 -0.33 7.91 9.06
C TYR A 47 -1.34 8.93 8.53
N VAL A 48 -2.46 8.45 7.98
CA VAL A 48 -3.53 9.32 7.47
C VAL A 48 -4.20 10.09 8.62
N THR A 49 -4.42 9.44 9.76
CA THR A 49 -5.03 10.10 10.92
C THR A 49 -4.13 11.23 11.42
N GLU A 50 -2.83 10.99 11.58
CA GLU A 50 -1.85 11.99 12.00
C GLU A 50 -1.77 13.16 11.00
N ALA A 51 -1.65 12.86 9.70
CA ALA A 51 -1.63 13.88 8.65
C ALA A 51 -2.88 14.77 8.65
N LEU A 52 -4.06 14.20 8.93
CA LEU A 52 -5.33 14.93 8.93
C LEU A 52 -5.69 15.57 10.27
N THR A 53 -4.96 15.28 11.36
CA THR A 53 -5.28 15.82 12.69
C THR A 53 -4.20 16.75 13.22
N ILE A 54 -2.96 16.25 13.31
CA ILE A 54 -1.81 16.93 13.89
C ILE A 54 -1.13 17.78 12.82
N ASP A 55 -0.85 17.19 11.66
CA ASP A 55 -0.06 17.82 10.60
C ASP A 55 -0.92 18.39 9.47
N LYS A 56 -2.12 18.91 9.79
CA LYS A 56 -3.09 19.42 8.80
C LYS A 56 -2.46 20.39 7.79
N ASN A 57 -1.55 21.23 8.23
CA ASN A 57 -0.85 22.21 7.39
C ASN A 57 0.09 21.57 6.34
N TYR A 58 0.48 20.31 6.55
CA TYR A 58 1.32 19.51 5.65
C TYR A 58 0.59 18.30 5.08
N ALA A 59 -0.72 18.17 5.33
CA ALA A 59 -1.52 17.01 4.94
C ALA A 59 -1.40 16.72 3.43
N GLU A 60 -1.50 17.74 2.57
CA GLU A 60 -1.35 17.56 1.13
C GLU A 60 0.03 17.03 0.74
N GLN A 61 1.10 17.52 1.38
CA GLN A 61 2.46 17.07 1.11
C GLN A 61 2.70 15.64 1.60
N LEU A 62 2.19 15.30 2.78
CA LEU A 62 2.31 13.97 3.37
C LEU A 62 1.53 12.93 2.55
N LEU A 63 0.28 13.25 2.18
CA LEU A 63 -0.61 12.35 1.44
C LEU A 63 -0.29 12.28 -0.07
N SER A 64 0.54 13.18 -0.61
CA SER A 64 0.99 13.14 -2.01
C SER A 64 2.35 12.45 -2.20
N ARG A 65 2.93 11.89 -1.13
CA ARG A 65 4.25 11.24 -1.16
C ARG A 65 4.18 9.88 -1.86
N LYS A 66 4.40 9.91 -3.17
CA LYS A 66 4.52 8.68 -3.97
C LYS A 66 5.77 7.89 -3.62
N ALA A 67 5.68 6.57 -3.76
CA ALA A 67 6.82 5.68 -3.61
C ALA A 67 7.89 5.91 -4.70
N PRO A 68 9.15 5.50 -4.45
CA PRO A 68 10.19 5.44 -5.48
C PRO A 68 9.71 4.75 -6.75
N PHE A 69 10.23 5.19 -7.90
CA PHE A 69 9.85 4.66 -9.22
C PHE A 69 10.00 3.14 -9.35
N SER A 70 10.99 2.55 -8.66
CA SER A 70 11.19 1.09 -8.63
C SER A 70 9.97 0.35 -8.10
N LEU A 71 9.40 0.79 -6.96
CA LEU A 71 8.22 0.18 -6.35
C LEU A 71 6.95 0.42 -7.17
N ILE A 72 6.84 1.60 -7.81
CA ILE A 72 5.73 1.89 -8.72
C ILE A 72 5.78 0.94 -9.93
N LEU A 73 6.96 0.76 -10.52
CA LEU A 73 7.15 -0.15 -11.66
C LEU A 73 6.82 -1.58 -11.26
N GLU A 74 7.27 -2.00 -10.07
CA GLU A 74 6.98 -3.33 -9.53
C GLU A 74 5.47 -3.56 -9.33
N TYR A 75 4.73 -2.58 -8.82
CA TYR A 75 3.27 -2.66 -8.73
C TYR A 75 2.62 -2.85 -10.11
N TYR A 76 3.00 -2.06 -11.11
CA TYR A 76 2.39 -2.20 -12.44
C TYR A 76 2.81 -3.48 -13.13
N PHE A 77 4.02 -3.97 -12.88
CA PHE A 77 4.44 -5.29 -13.31
C PHE A 77 3.59 -6.38 -12.65
N ALA A 78 3.32 -6.27 -11.35
CA ALA A 78 2.42 -7.17 -10.64
C ALA A 78 1.01 -7.20 -11.25
N VAL A 79 0.44 -6.02 -11.53
CA VAL A 79 -0.87 -5.86 -12.19
C VAL A 79 -0.86 -6.51 -13.57
N PHE A 80 0.21 -6.30 -14.34
CA PHE A 80 0.37 -6.87 -15.67
C PHE A 80 0.43 -8.40 -15.64
N ILE A 81 1.24 -8.96 -14.75
CA ILE A 81 1.40 -10.41 -14.59
C ILE A 81 0.09 -11.07 -14.12
N GLN A 82 -0.65 -10.48 -13.17
CA GLN A 82 -1.95 -11.03 -12.75
C GLN A 82 -2.98 -11.12 -13.90
N LYS A 83 -2.91 -10.24 -14.89
CA LYS A 83 -3.79 -10.30 -16.07
C LYS A 83 -3.43 -11.44 -17.01
N ILE A 84 -2.19 -11.94 -16.94
CA ILE A 84 -1.72 -13.07 -17.73
C ILE A 84 -2.10 -14.35 -16.98
N LYS A 85 -3.24 -14.95 -17.34
CA LYS A 85 -3.77 -16.19 -16.71
C LYS A 85 -2.78 -17.38 -16.69
N ALA A 86 -1.73 -17.35 -17.51
CA ALA A 86 -0.68 -18.36 -17.54
C ALA A 86 0.30 -18.26 -16.35
N PHE A 87 0.27 -17.15 -15.60
CA PHE A 87 1.16 -16.88 -14.48
C PHE A 87 0.33 -16.45 -13.26
N ASN A 88 0.10 -17.38 -12.32
CA ASN A 88 -0.40 -17.05 -10.98
C ASN A 88 0.79 -17.07 -10.01
N PRO A 89 1.52 -15.95 -9.85
CA PRO A 89 2.58 -15.90 -8.87
C PRO A 89 1.98 -16.00 -7.46
N THR A 90 2.13 -17.16 -6.82
CA THR A 90 1.70 -17.42 -5.43
C THR A 90 2.27 -16.40 -4.43
N HIS A 91 3.39 -15.77 -4.80
CA HIS A 91 4.16 -14.84 -3.98
C HIS A 91 3.79 -13.36 -4.16
N LEU A 92 2.81 -13.03 -5.01
CA LEU A 92 2.47 -11.65 -5.36
C LEU A 92 0.96 -11.39 -5.33
N GLN A 93 0.51 -10.52 -4.44
CA GLN A 93 -0.90 -10.21 -4.27
C GLN A 93 -1.13 -8.70 -4.40
N ILE A 94 -2.22 -8.31 -5.05
CA ILE A 94 -2.59 -6.90 -5.24
C ILE A 94 -3.86 -6.67 -4.45
N PHE A 95 -3.91 -5.56 -3.72
CA PHE A 95 -5.10 -5.18 -2.99
C PHE A 95 -5.27 -3.66 -3.03
N SER A 96 -6.47 -3.21 -2.70
CA SER A 96 -6.80 -1.81 -2.63
C SER A 96 -7.33 -1.50 -1.25
N GLU A 97 -6.79 -0.45 -0.63
CA GLU A 97 -7.22 0.00 0.69
C GLU A 97 -8.00 1.30 0.56
N THR A 98 -9.05 1.49 1.37
CA THR A 98 -9.79 2.75 1.40
C THR A 98 -9.18 3.70 2.41
N LEU A 99 -9.08 4.99 2.08
CA LEU A 99 -8.80 5.99 3.12
C LEU A 99 -9.89 5.92 4.21
N PRO A 100 -9.52 6.00 5.49
CA PRO A 100 -10.48 5.96 6.59
C PRO A 100 -11.52 7.08 6.43
N SER A 101 -12.79 6.70 6.32
CA SER A 101 -13.92 7.59 6.00
C SER A 101 -14.39 8.47 7.16
N GLN A 102 -13.71 8.45 8.31
CA GLN A 102 -14.11 9.19 9.52
C GLN A 102 -13.37 10.53 9.71
N VAL A 103 -12.75 11.07 8.66
CA VAL A 103 -11.97 12.32 8.76
C VAL A 103 -12.23 13.27 7.57
N VAL A 104 -13.40 13.16 6.93
CA VAL A 104 -13.91 14.15 5.96
C VAL A 104 -15.07 14.91 6.57
#